data_AF-A0A959I9S0-F1
#
_entry.id   AF-A0A959I9S0-F1
#
_cell.length_a   1.000
_cell.length_b   1.000
_cell.length_c   1.000
_cell.angle_alpha   90.00
_cell.angle_beta   90.00
_cell.angle_gamma   90.00
#
_symmetry.space_group_name_H-M   'P 1'
#
loop_
_entity.id
_entity.type
_entity.pdbx_description
1 polymer ?
#
loop_
_entity_poly.entity_id
_entity_poly.type
_entity_poly.pdbx_seq_one_letter_code
_entity_poly.pdbx_strand_id
1 'polypeptide(L)' 'MTIQPIPPDKAVLLFDGVCNLCNGFVQFLIQRDKKGKYLYASLQSNEGQA' A
#
# COMPACT_ATOMS: atom_id res chain seq x y z
N MET A 1 4.32 17.33 -0.42
CA MET A 1 2.88 17.43 -0.11
C MET A 1 2.09 17.63 -1.40
N THR A 2 2.01 16.60 -2.23
CA THR A 2 1.10 16.60 -3.40
C THR A 2 0.16 15.42 -3.22
N ILE A 3 -1.11 15.73 -2.97
CA ILE A 3 -2.16 14.73 -2.85
C ILE A 3 -2.46 14.31 -4.29
N GLN A 4 -1.92 13.17 -4.73
CA GLN A 4 -2.25 12.62 -6.03
C GLN A 4 -3.59 11.88 -5.93
N PRO A 5 -4.56 12.14 -6.82
CA PRO A 5 -5.83 11.44 -6.81
C PRO A 5 -5.62 9.94 -7.06
N ILE A 6 -6.31 9.10 -6.27
CA ILE A 6 -6.29 7.65 -6.45
C ILE A 6 -7.08 7.32 -7.74
N PRO A 7 -6.50 6.57 -8.70
CA PRO A 7 -7.23 6.14 -9.89
C PRO A 7 -8.48 5.31 -9.51
N PRO A 8 -9.61 5.51 -10.19
CA PRO A 8 -10.88 4.86 -9.82
C PRO A 8 -10.87 3.33 -9.99
N ASP A 9 -9.92 2.80 -10.75
CA ASP A 9 -9.71 1.37 -10.99
C ASP A 9 -8.75 0.70 -9.98
N LYS A 10 -8.23 1.48 -9.02
CA LYS A 10 -7.27 0.99 -8.03
C LYS A 10 -7.81 0.99 -6.61
N ALA A 11 -7.42 -0.03 -5.85
CA ALA A 11 -7.72 -0.14 -4.43
C ALA A 11 -6.50 0.23 -3.58
N VAL A 12 -6.71 0.87 -2.43
CA VAL A 12 -5.63 1.16 -1.48
C VAL A 12 -5.57 0.05 -0.43
N LEU A 13 -4.39 -0.54 -0.26
CA LEU A 13 -4.08 -1.50 0.78
C LEU A 13 -3.23 -0.79 1.84
N LEU A 14 -3.84 -0.55 3.00
CA LEU A 14 -3.18 -0.02 4.18
C LEU A 14 -2.65 -1.17 5.04
N PHE A 15 -1.42 -1.04 5.54
CA PHE A 15 -0.80 -2.06 6.39
C PHE A 15 0.04 -1.46 7.50
N ASP A 16 0.21 -2.21 8.60
CA ASP A 16 1.14 -1.86 9.67
C ASP A 16 2.56 -2.30 9.29
N GLY A 17 3.45 -1.33 9.03
CA GLY A 17 4.80 -1.57 8.50
C GLY A 17 5.86 -1.97 9.52
N VAL A 18 5.52 -2.09 10.81
CA VAL A 18 6.51 -2.32 11.89
C VAL A 18 6.75 -3.81 12.15
N CYS A 19 5.82 -4.68 11.72
CA CYS A 19 5.95 -6.12 11.87
C CYS A 19 6.58 -6.77 10.63
N ASN A 20 7.61 -7.60 10.83
CA ASN A 20 8.27 -8.37 9.76
C ASN A 20 7.31 -9.29 8.99
N LEU A 21 6.26 -9.79 9.66
CA LEU A 21 5.20 -10.57 9.03
C LEU A 21 4.36 -9.72 8.07
N CYS A 22 3.93 -8.54 8.53
CA CYS A 22 3.14 -7.61 7.71
C CYS A 22 3.94 -7.13 6.50
N ASN A 23 5.21 -6.76 6.70
CA ASN A 23 6.10 -6.39 5.61
C ASN A 23 6.31 -7.56 4.64
N GLY A 24 6.57 -8.77 5.14
CA GLY A 24 6.71 -9.97 4.31
C GLY A 24 5.47 -10.30 3.49
N PHE A 25 4.28 -10.17 4.10
CA PHE A 25 3.00 -10.37 3.41
C PHE A 25 2.76 -9.34 2.31
N VAL A 26 3.05 -8.07 2.58
CA VAL A 26 2.93 -7.00 1.58
C VAL A 26 3.89 -7.21 0.42
N GLN A 27 5.16 -7.57 0.69
CA GLN A 27 6.12 -7.91 -0.37
C GLN A 27 5.65 -9.12 -1.21
N PHE A 28 5.05 -10.13 -0.57
CA PHE A 28 4.45 -11.27 -1.27
C PHE A 28 3.31 -10.85 -2.20
N LEU A 29 2.48 -9.90 -1.77
CA LEU A 29 1.38 -9.34 -2.57
C LEU A 29 1.89 -8.50 -3.73
N ILE A 30 2.87 -7.60 -3.50
CA ILE A 30 3.48 -6.77 -4.54
C ILE A 30 4.03 -7.64 -5.69
N GLN A 31 4.71 -8.74 -5.36
CA GLN A 31 5.23 -9.67 -6.37
C GLN A 31 4.13 -10.38 -7.20
N ARG A 32 2.90 -10.47 -6.67
CA ARG A 32 1.76 -11.14 -7.31
C ARG A 32 0.79 -10.18 -7.99
N ASP A 33 0.79 -8.91 -7.60
CA ASP A 33 -0.04 -7.87 -8.23
C ASP A 33 0.56 -7.41 -9.58
N LYS A 34 0.64 -8.34 -10.53
CA LYS A 34 1.16 -8.07 -11.89
C LYS A 34 0.31 -7.07 -12.67
N LYS A 35 -0.91 -6.82 -12.22
CA LYS A 35 -1.86 -5.89 -12.87
C LYS A 35 -1.86 -4.52 -12.19
N GLY A 36 -1.09 -4.33 -11.11
CA GLY A 36 -0.98 -3.06 -10.39
C GLY A 36 -2.33 -2.53 -9.88
N LYS A 37 -3.21 -3.44 -9.44
CA LYS A 37 -4.56 -3.13 -8.95
C LYS A 37 -4.53 -2.44 -7.59
N TYR A 38 -3.48 -2.67 -6.82
CA TYR A 38 -3.37 -2.16 -5.46
C TYR A 38 -2.31 -1.05 -5.38
N LEU A 39 -2.63 -0.02 -4.60
CA LEU A 39 -1.68 0.96 -4.08
C LEU A 39 -1.38 0.59 -2.63
N TYR A 40 -0.11 0.56 -2.26
CA TYR A 40 0.32 0.13 -0.93
C TYR A 40 0.79 1.34 -0.13
N ALA A 41 0.24 1.55 1.06
CA ALA A 41 0.68 2.58 1.98
C ALA A 41 0.77 2.03 3.41
N SER A 42 1.84 2.35 4.11
CA SER A 42 1.96 1.97 5.52
C SER A 42 1.22 2.97 6.40
N LEU A 43 0.66 2.50 7.51
CA LEU A 43 0.00 3.37 8.51
C LEU A 43 0.99 4.35 9.19
N GLN A 44 2.29 4.14 9.02
CA GLN A 44 3.34 5.03 9.52
C GLN A 44 3.74 6.10 8.50
N SER A 45 3.30 5.99 7.23
CA SER A 45 3.59 6.99 6.21
C SER A 45 2.61 8.16 6.31
N ASN A 46 3.01 9.32 5.79
CA ASN A 46 2.14 10.51 5.78
C ASN A 46 0.84 10.25 5.00
N GLU A 47 0.88 9.40 3.97
CA GLU A 47 -0.27 9.02 3.16
C GLU A 47 -1.22 8.06 3.89
N GLY A 48 -0.71 7.21 4.78
CA GLY A 48 -1.52 6.30 5.59
C GLY A 48 -2.12 6.94 6.86
N GLN A 49 -1.63 8.11 7.26
CA GLN A 49 -2.11 8.90 8.40
C GLN A 49 -2.99 10.10 8.01
N ALA A 50 -3.22 10.29 6.71
CA ALA A 50 -3.95 11.42 6.14
C ALA A 50 -5.45 11.40 6.46
#